data_AF-A0A1E7DMU6-F1
#
_entry.id   AF-A0A1E7DMU6-F1
#
_cell.length_a   1.000
_cell.length_b   1.000
_cell.length_c   1.000
_cell.angle_alpha   90.00
_cell.angle_beta   90.00
_cell.angle_gamma   90.00
#
_symmetry.space_group_name_H-M   'P 1'
#
loop_
_entity.id
_entity.type
_entity.pdbx_description
1 polymer ?
#
loop_
_entity_poly.entity_id
_entity_poly.type
_entity_poly.pdbx_seq_one_letter_code
_entity_poly.pdbx_strand_id
1 'polypeptide(L)' 'MKAENVSFEQAMDELEKITARLEEGDVPLEEALEEYKRGMELSALCHSKLKKAETELAKLVTSDGDQPFRLDGEDA' A
#
# COMPACT_ATOMS: atom_id res chain seq x y z
N MET A 1 4.99 15.65 -6.92
CA MET A 1 3.51 15.60 -6.87
C MET A 1 3.11 15.15 -5.47
N LYS A 2 2.07 15.70 -4.84
CA LYS A 2 1.62 15.25 -3.51
C LYS A 2 1.16 13.79 -3.59
N ALA A 3 1.61 12.94 -2.65
CA ALA A 3 1.28 11.52 -2.59
C ALA A 3 -0.24 11.22 -2.52
N GLU A 4 -1.06 12.21 -2.17
CA GLU A 4 -2.52 12.06 -2.01
C GLU A 4 -3.28 11.73 -3.31
N ASN A 5 -2.72 11.99 -4.50
CA ASN A 5 -3.39 11.76 -5.80
C ASN A 5 -2.89 10.53 -6.58
N VAL A 6 -2.01 9.72 -5.99
CA VAL A 6 -1.52 8.50 -6.65
C VAL A 6 -2.56 7.39 -6.52
N SER A 7 -2.86 6.65 -7.59
CA SER A 7 -3.75 5.47 -7.52
C SER A 7 -3.11 4.32 -6.73
N PHE A 8 -3.87 3.27 -6.40
CA PHE A 8 -3.28 2.09 -5.75
C PHE A 8 -2.27 1.41 -6.68
N GLU A 9 -2.67 1.21 -7.94
CA GLU A 9 -1.88 0.57 -8.99
C GLU A 9 -0.59 1.36 -9.25
N GLN A 10 -0.69 2.68 -9.35
CA GLN A 10 0.49 3.53 -9.53
C GLN A 10 1.45 3.46 -8.34
N ALA A 11 0.93 3.43 -7.11
CA ALA A 11 1.75 3.32 -5.92
C ALA A 11 2.43 1.95 -5.83
N MET A 12 1.74 0.89 -6.24
CA MET A 12 2.29 -0.47 -6.29
C MET A 12 3.38 -0.59 -7.37
N ASP A 13 3.13 -0.10 -8.58
CA ASP A 13 4.11 -0.06 -9.67
C ASP A 13 5.39 0.69 -9.27
N GLU A 14 5.25 1.79 -8.52
CA GLU A 14 6.40 2.55 -8.01
C GLU A 14 7.14 1.76 -6.93
N LEU A 15 6.42 1.14 -5.99
CA LEU A 15 7.01 0.31 -4.94
C LEU A 15 7.78 -0.90 -5.51
N GLU A 16 7.25 -1.56 -6.54
CA GLU A 16 7.94 -2.67 -7.22
C GLU A 16 9.26 -2.23 -7.85
N LYS A 17 9.28 -1.05 -8.49
CA LYS A 17 10.50 -0.48 -9.08
C LYS A 17 11.55 -0.16 -8.02
N ILE A 18 11.13 0.44 -6.90
CA ILE A 18 12.01 0.73 -5.78
C ILE A 18 12.61 -0.55 -5.22
N THR A 19 11.77 -1.58 -5.02
CA THR A 19 12.21 -2.87 -4.49
C THR A 19 13.23 -3.51 -5.42
N ALA A 20 12.95 -3.57 -6.72
CA ALA A 20 13.87 -4.08 -7.73
C ALA A 20 15.20 -3.31 -7.73
N ARG A 21 15.15 -1.97 -7.66
CA ARG A 21 16.35 -1.12 -7.61
C ARG A 21 17.21 -1.41 -6.37
N LEU A 22 16.60 -1.56 -5.20
CA LEU A 22 17.31 -1.88 -3.96
C LEU A 22 17.90 -3.30 -3.98
N GLU A 23 17.22 -4.25 -4.62
CA GLU A 23 17.68 -5.64 -4.77
C GLU A 23 18.86 -5.78 -5.74
N GLU A 24 19.01 -4.90 -6.73
CA GLU A 24 20.16 -4.88 -7.65
C GLU A 24 21.50 -4.65 -6.92
N GLY A 25 21.48 -4.01 -5.75
CA GLY A 25 22.64 -3.90 -4.84
C GLY A 25 23.75 -2.94 -5.27
N ASP A 26 23.65 -2.30 -6.44
CA ASP A 26 24.59 -1.28 -6.94
C ASP A 26 24.10 0.17 -6.69
N VAL A 27 23.22 0.34 -5.70
CA VAL A 27 22.68 1.66 -5.33
C VAL A 27 23.57 2.29 -4.25
N PRO A 28 24.07 3.52 -4.45
CA PRO A 28 24.79 4.24 -3.40
C PRO A 28 23.98 4.34 -2.11
N LEU A 29 24.64 4.26 -0.96
CA LEU A 29 23.97 4.23 0.36
C LEU A 29 22.98 5.39 0.57
N GLU A 30 23.35 6.59 0.15
CA GLU A 30 22.53 7.80 0.29
C GLU A 30 21.24 7.69 -0.54
N GLU A 31 21.34 7.21 -1.78
CA GLU A 31 20.20 6.95 -2.64
C GLU A 31 19.35 5.79 -2.11
N ALA A 32 19.97 4.72 -1.60
CA ALA A 32 19.26 3.59 -1.01
C ALA A 32 18.40 4.01 0.19
N LEU A 33 18.87 4.97 1.00
CA LEU A 33 18.11 5.53 2.11
C LEU A 33 16.92 6.38 1.63
N GLU A 34 17.06 7.10 0.53
CA GLU A 34 15.96 7.86 -0.08
C GLU A 34 14.90 6.93 -0.66
N GLU A 35 15.34 5.93 -1.42
CA GLU A 35 14.48 4.89 -2.00
C GLU A 35 13.73 4.10 -0.92
N TYR A 36 14.41 3.73 0.17
CA TYR A 36 13.77 3.05 1.30
C TYR A 36 12.68 3.91 1.95
N LYS A 37 12.95 5.20 2.20
CA LYS A 37 11.95 6.12 2.75
C LYS A 37 10.74 6.24 1.83
N ARG A 38 10.99 6.37 0.53
CA ARG A 38 9.92 6.45 -0.47
C ARG A 38 9.09 5.16 -0.52
N GLY A 39 9.74 4.00 -0.48
CA GLY A 39 9.09 2.69 -0.40
C GLY A 39 8.19 2.56 0.83
N MET A 40 8.66 3.02 1.99
CA MET A 40 7.85 3.05 3.23
C MET A 40 6.60 3.93 3.10
N GLU A 41 6.71 5.11 2.49
CA GLU A 41 5.57 6.00 2.23
C GLU A 41 4.55 5.36 1.29
N LEU A 42 5.02 4.73 0.21
CA LEU A 42 4.16 4.04 -0.76
C LEU A 42 3.47 2.83 -0.14
N SER A 43 4.19 2.04 0.65
CA SER A 43 3.62 0.90 1.39
C SER A 43 2.50 1.34 2.34
N ALA A 44 2.73 2.41 3.10
CA ALA A 44 1.69 2.98 3.97
C ALA A 44 0.48 3.49 3.17
N LEU A 45 0.71 4.12 2.01
CA LEU A 45 -0.35 4.58 1.12
C LEU A 45 -1.18 3.41 0.58
N CYS A 46 -0.53 2.34 0.10
CA CYS A 46 -1.20 1.12 -0.37
C CYS A 46 -2.07 0.50 0.72
N HIS A 47 -1.51 0.32 1.92
CA HIS A 47 -2.27 -0.21 3.06
C HIS A 47 -3.49 0.65 3.42
N SER A 48 -3.32 1.98 3.44
CA SER A 48 -4.43 2.90 3.71
C SER A 48 -5.55 2.80 2.66
N LYS A 49 -5.20 2.65 1.37
CA LYS A 49 -6.17 2.48 0.29
C LYS A 49 -6.93 1.17 0.40
N LEU A 50 -6.23 0.06 0.70
CA LEU A 50 -6.85 -1.25 0.91
C LEU A 50 -7.82 -1.22 2.08
N LYS A 51 -7.38 -0.69 3.24
CA LYS A 51 -8.23 -0.54 4.43
C LYS A 51 -9.48 0.30 4.17
N LYS A 52 -9.36 1.35 3.35
CA LYS A 52 -10.51 2.15 2.93
C LYS A 52 -11.47 1.34 2.06
N ALA A 53 -10.96 0.59 1.08
CA ALA A 53 -11.78 -0.25 0.22
C ALA A 53 -12.51 -1.34 1.03
N GLU A 54 -11.82 -1.97 1.98
CA GLU A 54 -12.40 -2.95 2.91
C GLU A 54 -13.52 -2.34 3.76
N THR A 55 -13.28 -1.15 4.32
CA THR A 55 -14.28 -0.45 5.13
C THR A 55 -15.54 -0.12 4.33
N GLU A 56 -15.38 0.32 3.07
CA GLU A 56 -16.53 0.60 2.20
C GLU A 56 -17.26 -0.69 1.80
N LEU A 57 -16.54 -1.78 1.53
CA LEU A 57 -17.14 -3.09 1.24
C LEU A 57 -17.93 -3.63 2.44
N ALA A 58 -17.37 -3.54 3.64
CA ALA A 58 -18.03 -3.98 4.87
C ALA A 58 -19.35 -3.21 5.12
N LYS A 59 -19.39 -1.90 4.85
CA LYS A 59 -20.64 -1.11 4.92
C LYS A 59 -21.69 -1.58 3.93
N LEU A 60 -21.30 -1.95 2.71
CA LEU A 60 -22.24 -2.47 1.72
C LEU A 60 -22.80 -3.83 2.14
N VAL A 61 -21.96 -4.76 2.59
CA VAL A 61 -22.38 -6.12 2.98
C VAL A 61 -23.27 -6.12 4.23
N THR A 62 -22.94 -5.30 5.23
CA THR A 62 -23.76 -5.17 6.46
C THR A 62 -25.13 -4.54 6.23
N SER A 63 -25.33 -3.84 5.10
CA SER A 63 -26.62 -3.25 4.72
C SER A 63 -27.66 -4.31 4.33
N ASP A 64 -27.22 -5.48 3.86
CA ASP A 64 -28.09 -6.57 3.37
C ASP A 64 -28.34 -7.67 4.42
N GLY A 65 -27.99 -7.42 5.69
CA GLY A 65 -28.25 -8.35 6.80
C GLY A 65 -27.24 -9.49 6.94
N ASP A 66 -26.15 -9.47 6.17
CA ASP A 66 -25.08 -10.46 6.22
C ASP A 66 -23.92 -10.05 7.15
N GLN A 67 -23.17 -11.05 7.64
CA GLN A 67 -22.06 -10.88 8.58
C GLN A 67 -20.99 -9.91 8.02
N PRO A 68 -20.29 -9.14 8.89
CA PRO A 68 -19.26 -8.21 8.44
C PRO A 68 -18.16 -8.95 7.66
N PHE A 69 -17.85 -8.44 6.46
CA PHE A 69 -16.75 -8.94 5.65
C PHE A 69 -15.44 -8.78 6.43
N ARG A 70 -14.84 -9.90 6.83
CA ARG A 70 -13.53 -9.98 7.48
C ARG A 70 -12.57 -10.63 6.51
N LEU A 71 -11.48 -9.95 6.19
CA LEU A 71 -10.32 -10.58 5.57
C LEU A 71 -9.54 -11.26 6.69
N ASP A 72 -9.42 -12.58 6.63
CA ASP A 72 -8.65 -13.35 7.60
C ASP A 72 -7.18 -12.85 7.58
N GLY A 73 -6.79 -12.09 8.62
CA GLY A 73 -5.44 -11.49 8.71
C GLY A 73 -5.25 -10.35 9.72
N GLU A 74 -6.32 -9.77 10.29
CA GLU A 74 -6.21 -8.70 11.32
C GLU A 74 -6.11 -9.20 12.78
N ASP A 75 -5.94 -10.51 13.00
CA ASP A 75 -5.63 -11.05 14.33
C ASP A 75 -4.11 -11.35 14.44
N ALA A 76 -3.31 -10.30 14.60
CA ALA A 76 -1.91 -10.39 15.07
C ALA A 76 -1.60 -9.25 16.05
#